data_AF-A0A2N1KMU1-F1
#
_entry.id   AF-A0A2N1KMU1-F1
#
_cell.length_a   1.000
_cell.length_b   1.000
_cell.length_c   1.000
_cell.angle_alpha   90.00
_cell.angle_beta   90.00
_cell.angle_gamma   90.00
#
_symmetry.space_group_name_H-M   'P 1'
#
loop_
_entity.id
_entity.type
_entity.pdbx_description
1 polymer ?
#
loop_
_entity_poly.entity_id
_entity_poly.type
_entity_poly.pdbx_seq_one_letter_code
_entity_poly.pdbx_strand_id
1 'polypeptide(L)'
;MVRTELNHTAQGINLNPTSPSLWNRFIAFCDSQEVENHWLWAGATVAIQGCILTPLLLWTINHFGLGDGYLLVAVVSIFSVVVPNLSALSTKTILPIFATSFLIHVGIILSTLLTHA
;
A
#
# COMPACT_ATOMS: atom_id res chain seq x y z
N MET A 1 40.89 -26.70 27.00
CA MET A 1 41.01 -25.33 27.55
C MET A 1 40.98 -24.39 26.35
N VAL A 2 39.78 -24.03 25.90
CA VAL A 2 39.55 -23.29 24.63
C VAL A 2 39.57 -21.80 24.94
N ARG A 3 40.45 -21.05 24.25
CA ARG A 3 40.53 -19.59 24.27
C ARG A 3 39.19 -18.99 23.85
N THR A 4 38.41 -18.53 24.82
CA THR A 4 37.28 -17.62 24.63
C THR A 4 37.81 -16.20 24.50
N GLU A 5 38.64 -15.95 23.50
CA GLU A 5 39.23 -14.63 23.28
C GLU A 5 38.55 -13.96 22.08
N LEU A 6 37.92 -12.82 22.37
CA LEU A 6 37.88 -11.66 21.48
C LEU A 6 37.12 -11.82 20.17
N ASN A 7 35.79 -11.77 20.26
CA ASN A 7 35.01 -11.13 19.19
C ASN A 7 34.05 -10.06 19.76
N HIS A 8 34.53 -9.31 20.75
CA HIS A 8 34.15 -7.91 20.92
C HIS A 8 34.77 -7.09 19.77
N THR A 9 34.34 -7.39 18.54
CA THR A 9 34.57 -6.50 17.40
C THR A 9 33.69 -5.27 17.65
N ALA A 10 34.34 -4.28 18.28
CA ALA A 10 34.06 -2.86 18.20
C ALA A 10 32.76 -2.51 17.46
N GLN A 11 31.66 -2.41 18.21
CA GLN A 11 30.57 -1.53 17.82
C GLN A 11 31.13 -0.11 17.85
N GLY A 12 31.70 0.32 16.72
CA GLY A 12 32.00 1.72 16.48
C GLY A 12 30.72 2.51 16.69
N ILE A 13 30.69 3.32 17.74
CA ILE A 13 29.60 4.23 18.03
C ILE A 13 29.58 5.24 16.87
N ASN A 14 28.71 5.01 15.89
CA ASN A 14 28.47 5.96 14.83
C ASN A 14 27.66 7.10 15.44
N LEU A 15 28.34 8.17 15.89
CA LEU A 15 27.74 9.38 16.48
C LEU A 15 27.03 10.26 15.44
N ASN A 16 26.53 9.67 14.35
CA ASN A 16 25.61 10.33 13.46
C ASN A 16 24.23 9.69 13.66
N PRO A 17 23.36 10.25 14.51
CA PRO A 17 21.96 9.86 14.55
C PRO A 17 21.28 10.42 13.29
N THR A 18 21.74 10.02 12.11
CA THR A 18 20.94 10.12 10.89
C THR A 18 19.78 9.18 11.10
N SER A 19 18.72 9.72 11.70
CA SER A 19 17.41 9.08 11.81
C SER A 19 17.11 8.43 10.46
N PRO A 20 16.83 7.12 10.41
CA PRO A 20 16.61 6.46 9.14
C PRO A 20 15.50 7.18 8.38
N SER A 21 15.72 7.44 7.09
CA SER A 21 14.75 8.11 6.24
C SER A 21 13.40 7.38 6.29
N LEU A 22 12.30 8.10 6.11
CA LEU A 22 10.96 7.51 6.12
C LEU A 22 10.85 6.35 5.11
N TRP A 23 11.56 6.45 3.98
CA TRP A 23 11.66 5.39 2.99
C TRP A 23 12.35 4.13 3.52
N ASN A 24 13.51 4.27 4.19
CA ASN A 24 14.21 3.11 4.75
C ASN A 24 13.39 2.43 5.85
N ARG A 25 12.62 3.20 6.63
CA ARG A 25 11.69 2.65 7.63
C ARG A 25 10.53 1.89 6.98
N PHE A 26 10.00 2.41 5.87
CA PHE A 26 8.94 1.74 5.12
C PHE A 26 9.42 0.43 4.50
N ILE A 27 10.59 0.42 3.86
CA ILE A 27 11.17 -0.80 3.29
C ILE A 27 11.42 -1.84 4.38
N ALA A 28 12.02 -1.45 5.51
CA ALA A 28 12.22 -2.36 6.65
C ALA A 28 10.89 -2.93 7.19
N PHE A 29 9.83 -2.12 7.22
CA PHE A 29 8.49 -2.60 7.56
C PHE A 29 7.99 -3.62 6.52
N CYS A 30 8.08 -3.31 5.23
CA CYS A 30 7.65 -4.23 4.18
C CYS A 30 8.40 -5.55 4.23
N ASP A 31 9.72 -5.54 4.44
CA ASP A 31 10.53 -6.74 4.56
C ASP A 31 10.10 -7.59 5.78
N SER A 32 9.76 -6.95 6.91
CA SER A 32 9.24 -7.67 8.08
C SER A 32 7.87 -8.32 7.81
N GLN A 33 7.04 -7.68 7.00
CA GLN A 33 5.69 -8.16 6.69
C GLN A 33 5.68 -9.22 5.58
N GLU A 34 6.67 -9.21 4.68
CA GLU A 34 6.74 -10.12 3.54
C GLU A 34 6.98 -11.58 4.00
N VAL A 35 7.77 -11.78 5.06
CA VAL A 35 8.09 -13.14 5.58
C VAL A 35 6.90 -13.79 6.27
N GLU A 36 6.15 -13.03 7.07
CA GLU A 36 5.09 -13.59 7.93
C GLU A 36 3.69 -13.43 7.32
N ASN A 37 3.42 -12.31 6.64
CA ASN A 37 2.04 -11.85 6.37
C ASN A 37 1.78 -11.48 4.90
N HIS A 38 2.63 -11.87 3.95
CA HIS A 38 2.47 -11.53 2.52
C HIS A 38 1.04 -11.80 2.02
N TRP A 39 0.54 -13.02 2.23
CA TRP A 39 -0.78 -13.44 1.74
C TRP A 39 -1.92 -12.71 2.44
N LEU A 40 -1.73 -12.35 3.70
CA LEU A 40 -2.71 -11.58 4.46
C LEU A 40 -2.82 -10.15 3.91
N TRP A 41 -1.69 -9.51 3.61
CA TRP A 41 -1.69 -8.20 2.96
C TRP A 41 -2.23 -8.25 1.53
N ALA A 42 -1.88 -9.29 0.78
CA ALA A 42 -2.39 -9.46 -0.57
C ALA A 42 -3.92 -9.63 -0.57
N GLY A 43 -4.44 -10.55 0.24
CA GLY A 43 -5.87 -10.78 0.41
C GLY A 43 -6.61 -9.55 0.94
N ALA A 44 -6.04 -8.86 1.94
CA ALA A 44 -6.66 -7.65 2.51
C ALA A 44 -6.77 -6.53 1.47
N THR A 45 -5.71 -6.27 0.70
CA THR A 45 -5.75 -5.20 -0.31
C THR A 45 -6.74 -5.49 -1.43
N VAL A 46 -6.83 -6.74 -1.90
CA VAL A 46 -7.84 -7.15 -2.89
C VAL A 46 -9.26 -7.08 -2.31
N ALA A 47 -9.47 -7.57 -1.09
CA ALA A 47 -10.78 -7.53 -0.45
C ALA A 47 -11.27 -6.10 -0.23
N ILE A 48 -10.43 -5.21 0.30
CA ILE A 48 -10.79 -3.81 0.51
C ILE A 48 -11.05 -3.12 -0.84
N GLN A 49 -10.18 -3.33 -1.84
CA GLN A 49 -10.34 -2.70 -3.15
C GLN A 49 -11.61 -3.18 -3.86
N GLY A 50 -11.82 -4.50 -3.93
CA GLY A 50 -12.91 -5.12 -4.67
C GLY A 50 -14.27 -5.03 -3.97
N CYS A 51 -14.30 -5.13 -2.64
CA CYS A 51 -15.56 -5.22 -1.90
C CYS A 51 -15.99 -3.91 -1.25
N ILE A 52 -15.08 -2.96 -1.02
CA ILE A 52 -15.41 -1.69 -0.36
C ILE A 52 -15.26 -0.54 -1.34
N LEU A 53 -14.05 -0.33 -1.88
CA LEU A 53 -13.77 0.84 -2.71
C LEU A 53 -14.54 0.84 -4.03
N THR A 54 -14.53 -0.30 -4.72
CA THR A 54 -15.16 -0.39 -6.05
C THR A 54 -16.68 -0.22 -5.98
N PRO A 55 -17.43 -0.92 -5.09
CA PRO A 55 -18.87 -0.72 -4.98
C PRO A 55 -19.24 0.70 -4.54
N LEU A 56 -18.44 1.29 -3.64
CA LEU A 56 -18.69 2.64 -3.15
C LEU A 56 -18.45 3.69 -4.25
N LEU A 57 -17.38 3.55 -5.05
CA LEU A 57 -17.15 4.43 -6.19
C LEU A 57 -18.22 4.27 -7.28
N LEU A 58 -18.61 3.04 -7.62
CA LEU A 58 -19.70 2.79 -8.57
C LEU A 58 -21.03 3.38 -8.08
N TRP A 59 -21.31 3.27 -6.78
CA TRP A 59 -22.46 3.89 -6.17
C TRP A 59 -22.40 5.42 -6.30
N THR A 60 -21.26 6.05 -6.02
CA THR A 60 -21.07 7.49 -6.20
C THR A 60 -21.27 7.91 -7.66
N ILE A 61 -20.69 7.17 -8.63
CA ILE A 61 -20.84 7.46 -10.06
C ILE A 61 -22.30 7.44 -10.47
N ASN A 62 -23.03 6.39 -10.10
CA ASN A 62 -24.43 6.23 -10.46
C ASN A 62 -25.35 7.23 -9.73
N HIS A 63 -25.06 7.53 -8.46
CA HIS A 63 -25.92 8.40 -7.66
C HIS A 63 -25.82 9.88 -8.06
N PHE A 64 -24.61 10.35 -8.38
CA PHE A 64 -24.35 11.74 -8.75
C PHE A 64 -24.29 11.97 -10.27
N GLY A 65 -24.47 10.93 -11.08
CA GLY A 65 -24.45 11.05 -12.55
C GLY A 65 -23.09 11.48 -13.10
N LEU A 66 -22.00 10.99 -12.50
CA LEU A 66 -20.64 11.29 -12.95
C LEU A 66 -20.39 10.68 -14.34
N GLY A 67 -19.60 11.38 -15.16
CA GLY A 67 -19.33 10.94 -16.54
C GLY A 67 -18.50 9.65 -16.63
N ASP A 68 -18.54 9.00 -17.80
CA ASP A 68 -17.90 7.70 -18.07
C ASP A 68 -16.37 7.68 -17.83
N GLY A 69 -15.71 8.85 -17.83
CA GLY A 69 -14.30 8.96 -17.49
C GLY A 69 -13.96 8.47 -16.08
N TYR A 70 -14.87 8.65 -15.12
CA TYR A 70 -14.66 8.14 -13.75
C TYR A 70 -14.79 6.61 -13.67
N LEU A 71 -15.60 6.01 -14.55
CA LEU A 71 -15.70 4.56 -14.68
C LEU A 71 -14.40 3.97 -15.23
N LEU A 72 -13.79 4.61 -16.23
CA LEU A 72 -12.47 4.19 -16.72
C LEU A 72 -11.41 4.24 -15.62
N VAL A 73 -11.39 5.32 -14.82
CA VAL A 73 -10.47 5.44 -13.68
C VAL A 73 -10.71 4.33 -12.66
N ALA A 74 -11.97 4.02 -12.32
CA ALA A 74 -12.32 2.92 -11.43
C ALA A 74 -11.76 1.58 -11.92
N VAL A 75 -11.94 1.28 -13.21
CA VAL A 75 -11.47 0.05 -13.85
C VAL A 75 -9.94 -0.02 -13.84
N VAL A 76 -9.24 1.04 -14.25
CA VAL A 76 -7.77 1.05 -14.25
C VAL A 76 -7.22 0.89 -12.82
N SER A 77 -7.85 1.53 -11.85
CA SER A 77 -7.42 1.49 -10.46
C SER A 77 -7.61 0.10 -9.83
N ILE A 78 -8.72 -0.60 -10.10
CA ILE A 78 -8.89 -1.98 -9.63
C ILE A 78 -7.88 -2.93 -10.28
N PHE A 79 -7.64 -2.81 -11.59
CA PHE A 79 -6.63 -3.64 -12.27
C PHE A 79 -5.23 -3.35 -11.74
N SER A 80 -4.91 -2.09 -11.43
CA SER A 80 -3.62 -1.71 -10.87
C SER A 80 -3.36 -2.38 -9.52
N VAL A 81 -4.39 -2.68 -8.71
CA VAL A 81 -4.24 -3.40 -7.44
C VAL A 81 -4.31 -4.91 -7.63
N VAL A 82 -5.25 -5.42 -8.44
CA VAL A 82 -5.47 -6.86 -8.60
C VAL A 82 -4.32 -7.53 -9.35
N VAL A 83 -3.78 -6.92 -10.41
CA VAL A 83 -2.72 -7.53 -11.22
C VAL A 83 -1.45 -7.81 -10.40
N PRO A 84 -0.91 -6.86 -9.61
CA PRO A 84 0.24 -7.14 -8.75
C PRO A 84 -0.01 -8.20 -7.68
N ASN A 85 -1.22 -8.22 -7.13
CA ASN A 85 -1.63 -9.22 -6.14
C ASN A 85 -1.70 -10.63 -6.74
N LEU A 86 -2.29 -10.78 -7.93
CA LEU A 86 -2.35 -12.07 -8.64
C LEU A 86 -0.98 -12.55 -9.13
N SER A 87 -0.07 -11.62 -9.44
CA SER A 87 1.31 -11.93 -9.78
C SER A 87 2.19 -12.17 -8.54
N ALA A 88 1.62 -12.20 -7.33
CA ALA A 88 2.33 -12.39 -6.06
C ALA A 88 3.56 -11.48 -5.92
N LEU A 89 3.45 -10.21 -6.34
CA LEU A 89 4.54 -9.25 -6.17
C LEU A 89 4.82 -9.00 -4.69
N SER A 90 6.05 -8.60 -4.39
CA SER A 90 6.48 -8.27 -3.03
C SER A 90 5.60 -7.20 -2.37
N THR A 91 5.40 -7.28 -1.06
CA THR A 91 4.53 -6.39 -0.29
C THR A 91 4.94 -4.92 -0.37
N LYS A 92 6.25 -4.65 -0.57
CA LYS A 92 6.82 -3.32 -0.86
C LYS A 92 6.27 -2.64 -2.12
N THR A 93 5.69 -3.42 -3.04
CA THR A 93 5.08 -2.93 -4.28
C THR A 93 3.56 -2.89 -4.17
N ILE A 94 2.95 -3.93 -3.56
CA ILE A 94 1.49 -4.01 -3.40
C ILE A 94 0.95 -2.87 -2.54
N LEU A 95 1.57 -2.61 -1.37
CA LEU A 95 1.10 -1.58 -0.44
C LEU A 95 1.08 -0.16 -1.02
N PRO A 96 2.14 0.36 -1.67
CA PRO A 96 2.10 1.71 -2.22
C PRO A 96 1.14 1.85 -3.40
N ILE A 97 1.01 0.81 -4.24
CA ILE A 97 0.03 0.81 -5.33
C ILE A 97 -1.39 0.86 -4.77
N PHE A 98 -1.70 0.01 -3.77
CA PHE A 98 -2.98 0.05 -3.09
C PHE A 98 -3.25 1.40 -2.42
N ALA A 99 -2.27 1.96 -1.71
CA ALA A 99 -2.42 3.28 -1.07
C ALA A 99 -2.71 4.38 -2.10
N THR A 100 -2.06 4.36 -3.26
CA THR A 100 -2.31 5.31 -4.35
C THR A 100 -3.72 5.14 -4.91
N SER A 101 -4.14 3.90 -5.21
CA SER A 101 -5.50 3.57 -5.65
C SER A 101 -6.55 4.04 -4.64
N PHE A 102 -6.28 3.82 -3.35
CA PHE A 102 -7.14 4.21 -2.25
C PHE A 102 -7.33 5.73 -2.18
N LEU A 103 -6.23 6.48 -2.27
CA LEU A 103 -6.28 7.95 -2.28
C LEU A 103 -7.04 8.49 -3.49
N ILE A 104 -6.91 7.87 -4.67
CA ILE A 104 -7.67 8.27 -5.86
C ILE A 104 -9.17 8.06 -5.64
N HIS A 105 -9.58 6.88 -5.14
CA HIS A 105 -10.99 6.61 -4.86
C HIS A 105 -11.56 7.61 -3.85
N VAL A 106 -10.90 7.74 -2.69
CA VAL A 106 -11.33 8.67 -1.64
C VAL A 106 -11.36 10.11 -2.16
N GLY A 107 -10.37 10.51 -2.96
CA GLY A 107 -10.32 11.83 -3.58
C GLY A 107 -11.49 12.11 -4.51
N ILE A 108 -11.88 11.15 -5.36
CA ILE A 108 -13.04 11.28 -6.25
C ILE A 108 -14.33 11.40 -5.43
N ILE A 109 -14.51 10.50 -4.45
CA ILE A 109 -15.70 10.50 -3.59
C ILE A 109 -15.83 11.83 -2.84
N LEU A 110 -14.75 12.26 -2.19
CA LEU A 110 -14.73 13.50 -1.41
C LEU A 110 -14.96 14.73 -2.30
N SER A 111 -14.32 14.79 -3.47
CA SER A 111 -14.51 15.90 -4.42
C SER A 111 -15.94 15.95 -4.94
N THR A 112 -16.54 14.78 -5.19
CA THR A 112 -17.94 14.69 -5.64
C THR A 112 -18.89 15.19 -4.55
N LEU A 113 -18.69 14.72 -3.31
CA LEU A 113 -19.49 15.14 -2.15
C LEU A 113 -19.36 16.65 -1.91
N LEU A 114 -18.16 17.22 -1.98
CA LEU A 114 -17.94 18.66 -1.80
C LEU A 114 -18.59 19.51 -2.91
N THR A 115 -18.69 18.99 -4.13
CA THR A 115 -19.31 19.71 -5.25
C THR A 115 -20.84 19.68 -5.18
N HIS A 116 -21.42 18.67 -4.50
CA HIS A 116 -22.86 18.43 -4.42
C HIS A 116 -23.45 18.65 -3.01
N ALA A 117 -22.66 19.19 -2.09
CA ALA A 117 -23.07 19.64 -0.75
C ALA A 117 -23.43 21.13 -0.77
#